data_AF-E4UAX9-F1
#
_entry.id   AF-E4UAX9-F1
#
_cell.length_a   1.000
_cell.length_b   1.000
_cell.length_c   1.000
_cell.angle_alpha   90.00
_cell.angle_beta   90.00
_cell.angle_gamma   90.00
#
_symmetry.space_group_name_H-M   'P 1'
#
loop_
_entity.id
_entity.type
_entity.pdbx_description
1 polymer ?
#
loop_
_entity_poly.entity_id
_entity_poly.type
_entity_poly.pdbx_seq_one_letter_code
_entity_poly.pdbx_strand_id
1 'polypeptide(L)' 'MGGSKADGIVTFGYQSDIFTAKLIPEQLEVTKQSAIKRCQLWGYKNAEPFTGLTSQCENRNQDGYCIESSTKINFQCYDK' A
#
# COMPACT_ATOMS: atom_id res chain seq x y z
N MET A 1 -4.57 -2.33 7.25
CA MET A 1 -4.22 -0.90 7.05
C MET A 1 -3.74 -0.35 8.38
N GLY A 2 -2.49 0.10 8.44
CA GLY A 2 -1.89 0.76 9.60
C GLY A 2 -1.68 2.24 9.31
N GLY A 3 -1.36 3.04 10.32
CA GLY A 3 -0.96 4.41 10.09
C GLY A 3 -0.67 5.15 11.39
N SER A 4 0.37 5.97 11.37
CA SER A 4 0.72 6.84 12.48
C SER A 4 0.24 8.26 12.17
N LYS A 5 -0.74 8.73 12.93
CA LYS A 5 -1.22 10.13 12.83
C LYS A 5 -0.13 11.13 13.26
N ALA A 6 0.75 10.72 14.19
CA ALA A 6 1.84 11.57 14.66
C ALA A 6 2.89 11.80 13.56
N ASP A 7 3.20 10.76 12.78
CA ASP A 7 4.16 10.82 11.68
C ASP A 7 3.51 11.21 10.33
N GLY A 8 2.17 11.26 10.28
CA GLY A 8 1.42 11.53 9.06
C GLY A 8 1.55 10.41 8.02
N ILE A 9 1.67 9.15 8.43
CA ILE A 9 1.91 8.02 7.50
C ILE A 9 0.72 7.07 7.52
N VAL A 10 0.27 6.63 6.34
CA VAL A 10 -0.76 5.61 6.13
C VAL A 10 -0.18 4.45 5.35
N THR A 11 -0.23 3.25 5.92
CA THR A 11 0.29 2.01 5.32
C THR A 11 -0.83 1.10 4.85
N PHE A 12 -0.82 0.79 3.57
CA PHE A 12 -1.67 -0.20 2.93
C PHE A 12 -0.85 -1.45 2.64
N GLY A 13 -1.34 -2.60 3.09
CA GLY A 13 -0.78 -3.91 2.76
C GLY A 13 -1.85 -4.72 2.05
N TYR A 14 -1.50 -5.35 0.94
CA TYR A 14 -2.34 -6.33 0.25
C TYR A 14 -1.52 -7.58 -0.06
N GLN A 15 -2.17 -8.73 0.04
CA GLN A 15 -1.63 -9.99 -0.42
C GLN A 15 -2.13 -10.22 -1.85
N SER A 16 -1.21 -10.57 -2.73
CA SER A 16 -1.49 -10.97 -4.10
C SER A 16 -0.91 -12.35 -4.32
N ASP A 17 -1.72 -13.24 -4.89
CA ASP A 17 -1.27 -14.51 -5.42
C ASP A 17 -0.93 -14.40 -6.93
N ILE A 18 -0.44 -15.49 -7.50
CA ILE A 18 -0.12 -15.58 -8.94
C ILE A 18 -1.28 -15.24 -9.89
N PHE A 19 -2.53 -15.30 -9.42
CA PHE A 19 -3.71 -14.96 -10.21
C PHE A 19 -4.13 -13.49 -10.06
N THR A 20 -3.91 -12.91 -8.88
CA THR A 20 -4.32 -11.53 -8.55
C THR A 20 -3.20 -10.50 -8.72
N ALA A 21 -1.95 -10.93 -8.92
CA ALA A 21 -0.81 -10.03 -9.14
C ALA A 21 -0.99 -9.05 -10.33
N LYS A 22 -1.93 -9.29 -11.24
CA LYS A 22 -2.24 -8.38 -12.36
C LYS A 22 -3.13 -7.19 -11.96
N LEU A 23 -3.84 -7.25 -10.83
CA LEU A 23 -4.77 -6.20 -10.35
C LEU A 23 -4.07 -5.04 -9.62
N ILE A 24 -2.75 -5.11 -9.43
CA ILE A 24 -1.96 -4.16 -8.65
C ILE A 24 -2.11 -2.69 -9.10
N PRO A 25 -2.12 -2.34 -10.41
CA PRO A 25 -2.19 -0.93 -10.83
C PRO A 25 -3.54 -0.26 -10.50
N GLU A 26 -4.64 -0.99 -10.67
CA GLU A 26 -5.98 -0.46 -10.39
C GLU A 26 -6.22 -0.36 -8.88
N GLN A 27 -5.75 -1.35 -8.12
CA GLN A 27 -5.78 -1.34 -6.67
C GLN A 27 -4.94 -0.21 -6.08
N LEU A 28 -3.80 0.13 -6.70
CA LEU A 28 -2.95 1.24 -6.30
C LEU A 28 -3.73 2.56 -6.26
N GLU A 29 -4.47 2.88 -7.33
CA GLU A 29 -5.24 4.12 -7.41
C GLU A 29 -6.35 4.17 -6.36
N VAL A 30 -7.05 3.05 -6.13
CA VAL A 30 -8.06 2.94 -5.07
C VAL A 30 -7.45 3.12 -3.68
N THR A 31 -6.28 2.54 -3.42
CA THR A 31 -5.56 2.75 -2.15
C THR A 31 -5.09 4.19 -1.97
N LYS A 32 -4.64 4.85 -3.04
CA LYS A 32 -4.25 6.27 -2.99
C LYS A 32 -5.44 7.16 -2.61
N GLN A 33 -6.60 6.96 -3.24
CA GLN A 33 -7.82 7.70 -2.90
C GLN A 33 -8.24 7.47 -1.44
N SER A 34 -8.09 6.24 -0.95
CA SER A 34 -8.35 5.89 0.45
C SER A 34 -7.36 6.57 1.41
N ALA A 35 -6.08 6.65 1.04
CA ALA A 35 -5.05 7.34 1.79
C ALA A 35 -5.35 8.85 1.91
N ILE A 36 -5.68 9.49 0.79
CA ILE A 36 -6.04 10.92 0.73
C ILE A 36 -7.22 11.22 1.66
N LYS A 37 -8.31 10.43 1.57
CA LYS A 37 -9.47 10.59 2.46
C LYS A 37 -9.09 10.49 3.93
N ARG A 38 -8.21 9.55 4.28
CA ARG A 38 -7.74 9.37 5.66
C ARG A 38 -6.87 10.52 6.15
N CYS A 39 -5.99 11.04 5.30
CA CYS A 39 -5.20 12.23 5.57
C CYS A 39 -6.07 13.49 5.75
N GLN A 40 -7.12 13.65 4.93
CA GLN A 40 -8.10 14.72 5.05
C GLN A 40 -8.86 14.68 6.37
N LEU A 41 -9.25 13.49 6.83
CA LEU A 41 -9.86 13.31 8.17
C LEU A 41 -8.90 13.69 9.31
N TRP A 42 -7.60 13.69 9.07
CA TRP A 42 -6.58 14.12 10.04
C TRP A 42 -6.23 15.61 9.94
N GLY A 43 -6.77 16.32 8.95
CA GLY A 43 -6.53 17.75 8.71
C GLY A 43 -5.40 18.05 7.72
N TYR A 44 -4.89 17.05 7.00
CA TYR A 44 -3.92 17.24 5.92
C TYR A 44 -4.64 17.40 4.58
N LYS A 45 -4.10 18.18 3.63
CA LYS A 45 -4.78 18.36 2.33
C LYS A 45 -4.65 17.15 1.42
N ASN A 46 -3.47 16.52 1.39
CA ASN A 46 -3.15 15.47 0.44
C ASN A 46 -2.29 14.35 1.04
N ALA A 47 -2.16 13.26 0.27
CA ALA A 47 -1.33 12.11 0.57
C ALA A 47 -0.52 11.73 -0.67
N GLU A 48 0.79 11.56 -0.50
CA GLU A 48 1.70 11.11 -1.55
C GLU A 48 2.33 9.77 -1.17
N PRO A 49 2.53 8.86 -2.14
CA PRO A 49 3.22 7.61 -1.85
C PRO A 49 4.66 7.91 -1.40
N PHE A 50 4.99 7.49 -0.19
CA PHE A 50 6.29 7.73 0.43
C PHE A 50 6.99 6.40 0.62
N THR A 51 8.20 6.28 0.08
CA THR A 51 8.97 5.04 -0.07
C THR A 51 8.29 3.98 -0.96
N GLY A 52 9.05 3.51 -1.94
CA GLY A 52 8.57 2.67 -3.04
C GLY A 52 7.79 1.43 -2.59
N LEU A 53 6.85 1.03 -3.44
CA LEU A 53 6.07 -0.19 -3.34
C LEU A 53 6.99 -1.37 -3.00
N THR A 54 6.85 -1.92 -1.80
CA THR A 54 7.69 -3.02 -1.32
C THR A 54 6.90 -4.30 -1.50
N SER A 55 7.31 -5.12 -2.46
CA SER A 55 6.73 -6.46 -2.68
C SER A 55 7.66 -7.51 -2.11
N GLN A 56 7.15 -8.31 -1.18
CA GLN A 56 7.86 -9.42 -0.55
C GLN A 56 7.14 -10.72 -0.87
N CYS A 57 7.90 -11.74 -1.27
CA CYS A 57 7.34 -13.08 -1.47
C CYS A 57 7.10 -13.74 -0.11
N GLU A 58 5.85 -14.07 0.19
CA GLU A 58 5.45 -14.75 1.42
C GLU A 58 5.50 -16.27 1.24
N ASN A 59 5.15 -16.77 0.06
CA ASN A 59 5.06 -18.20 -0.18
C ASN A 59 5.62 -18.59 -1.55
N ARG A 60 6.40 -19.68 -1.59
CA ARG A 60 7.00 -20.24 -2.80
C ARG A 60 6.54 -21.69 -2.99
N ASN A 61 6.31 -22.08 -4.24
CA ASN A 61 6.04 -23.48 -4.56
C ASN A 61 7.33 -24.34 -4.51
N GLN A 62 7.18 -25.64 -4.72
CA GLN A 62 8.30 -26.60 -4.70
C GLN A 62 9.37 -26.32 -5.79
N ASP A 63 8.96 -25.70 -6.89
CA ASP A 63 9.85 -25.27 -7.98
C ASP A 63 10.53 -23.91 -7.70
N GLY A 64 10.24 -23.27 -6.57
CA GLY A 64 10.83 -22.00 -6.15
C GLY A 64 10.15 -20.74 -6.71
N TYR A 65 9.05 -20.87 -7.46
CA TYR A 65 8.23 -19.74 -7.90
C TYR A 65 7.43 -19.13 -6.76
N CYS A 66 7.39 -17.80 -6.71
CA CYS A 66 6.56 -17.09 -5.75
C CYS A 66 5.08 -17.25 -6.11
N ILE A 67 4.31 -17.88 -5.24
CA ILE A 67 2.87 -18.09 -5.41
C ILE A 67 2.04 -17.08 -4.62
N GLU A 68 2.61 -16.47 -3.59
CA GLU A 68 1.97 -15.45 -2.76
C GLU A 68 2.99 -14.35 -2.43
N SER A 69 2.59 -13.11 -2.64
CA SER A 69 3.40 -11.92 -2.33
C SER A 69 2.60 -10.94 -1.49
N SER A 70 3.23 -10.41 -0.44
CA SER A 70 2.71 -9.27 0.32
C SER A 70 3.32 -8.00 -0.24
N THR A 71 2.47 -7.12 -0.74
CA THR A 71 2.90 -5.78 -1.15
C THR A 71 2.45 -4.75 -0.12
N LYS A 72 3.39 -3.90 0.28
CA LYS A 72 3.17 -2.79 1.20
C LYS A 72 3.43 -1.47 0.48
N ILE A 73 2.50 -0.55 0.64
CA ILE A 73 2.56 0.81 0.10
C ILE A 73 2.34 1.77 1.27
N ASN A 74 3.28 2.68 1.44
CA ASN A 74 3.16 3.74 2.43
C ASN A 74 2.81 5.04 1.74
N PHE A 75 1.94 5.82 2.35
CA PHE A 75 1.55 7.15 1.92
C PHE A 75 1.87 8.13 3.04
N GLN A 76 2.54 9.22 2.73
CA GLN A 76 2.77 10.33 3.64
C GLN A 76 1.75 11.43 3.36
N CYS A 77 1.03 11.82 4.41
CA CYS A 77 0.19 13.00 4.43
C CYS A 77 1.07 14.25 4.47
N TYR A 78 0.73 15.28 3.69
CA TYR A 78 1.48 16.55 3.64
C TYR A 78 0.52 17.74 3.47
N ASP A 79 1.06 18.95 3.63
CA ASP A 79 0.34 20.24 3.55
C ASP A 79 -0.72 20.41 4.67
N LYS A 80 -0.26 20.84 5.86
CA LYS A 80 -1.06 21.05 7.07
C LYS A 80 -1.24 22.55 7.36
#